data_AF-B8BBF4-F1
#
_entry.id   AF-B8BBF4-F1
#
_cell.length_a   1.000
_cell.length_b   1.000
_cell.length_c   1.000
_cell.angle_alpha   90.00
_cell.angle_beta   90.00
_cell.angle_gamma   90.00
#
_symmetry.space_group_name_H-M   'P 1'
#
loop_
_entity.id
_entity.type
_entity.pdbx_description
1 polymer ?
#
loop_
_entity_poly.entity_id
_entity_poly.type
_entity_poly.pdbx_seq_one_letter_code
_entity_poly.pdbx_strand_id
1 'polypeptide(L)'
;MYKAAYSSASARLSSSLLRFRSLPSPAPSSSPSRLLSLRARAFSRPSRGAWAAAGGWSGRASSSPVVGCGACRAQIGAVAPAVERVHRRMAATAAAEHPFKNILTTLPKPGGGEYGKFYSLPALNDPRIDKLPYSIRILLESAIRNCDNFQVNQNDVEKIIDWENTSPKLAEIPFKPARVLLQDFTGVPAVVDLAAMRDAMAKLGSDANKINPLVPVDLVIDHSVQVDVARSPNAVQSNMELEFKRNNERFGFLKWGSTAFHNMLVVPPGSGIVHQVNLEYLGRVVFNTDGIMYPDSVVGTDSHTTMIDGLGVAGWGVGGIEAEATMLGQPMSMVLPGVVGFKLTGKLQNGVTATDLVLTVTQMLRKHGVVGQFVEFYGQYSCLQGNTSCLDIVAS
;
A
#
# COMPACT_ATOMS: atom_id res chain seq x y z
N MET A 1 20.29 -44.98 6.79
CA MET A 1 21.54 -45.22 7.54
C MET A 1 22.34 -43.93 7.57
N TYR A 2 22.29 -43.19 8.68
CA TYR A 2 23.45 -42.60 9.37
C TYR A 2 22.90 -41.95 10.65
N LYS A 3 23.31 -42.53 11.78
CA LYS A 3 23.05 -42.10 13.16
C LYS A 3 24.30 -41.38 13.68
N ALA A 4 24.11 -40.66 14.79
CA ALA A 4 25.09 -40.16 15.77
C ALA A 4 25.45 -38.66 15.60
N ALA A 5 25.58 -37.84 16.64
CA ALA A 5 25.56 -38.08 18.09
C ALA A 5 25.07 -36.84 18.84
N TYR A 6 24.25 -37.05 19.88
CA TYR A 6 23.99 -36.10 20.97
C TYR A 6 25.05 -36.35 22.05
N SER A 7 25.68 -35.28 22.55
CA SER A 7 26.47 -35.31 23.78
C SER A 7 25.95 -34.24 24.73
N SER A 8 25.48 -34.71 25.88
CA SER A 8 25.05 -33.95 27.05
C SER A 8 26.22 -33.33 27.81
N ALA A 9 26.11 -32.07 28.20
CA ALA A 9 26.91 -31.51 29.29
C ALA A 9 25.98 -30.73 30.23
N SER A 10 25.76 -31.32 31.41
CA SER A 10 25.10 -30.71 32.56
C SER A 10 26.10 -29.84 33.30
N ALA A 11 25.77 -28.58 33.57
CA ALA A 11 26.55 -27.71 34.44
C ALA A 11 25.62 -26.84 35.31
N ARG A 12 25.44 -27.34 36.54
CA ARG A 12 25.22 -26.67 37.83
C ARG A 12 24.84 -25.19 37.83
N LEU A 13 23.62 -24.92 38.32
CA LEU A 13 23.21 -23.63 38.87
C LEU A 13 23.98 -23.32 40.16
N SER A 14 24.60 -22.15 40.22
CA SER A 14 24.98 -21.49 41.48
C SER A 14 24.22 -20.17 41.59
N SER A 15 23.38 -20.11 42.62
CA SER A 15 22.65 -18.94 43.08
C SER A 15 23.61 -17.89 43.64
N SER A 16 23.53 -16.66 43.12
CA SER A 16 24.12 -15.49 43.79
C SER A 16 23.07 -14.39 43.89
N LEU A 17 22.70 -14.09 45.13
CA LEU A 17 21.79 -13.03 45.55
C LEU A 17 22.47 -11.67 45.32
N LEU A 18 21.90 -10.84 44.46
CA LEU A 18 22.23 -9.42 44.39
C LEU A 18 21.03 -8.58 44.83
N ARG A 19 21.26 -7.83 45.92
CA ARG A 19 20.34 -6.88 46.54
C ARG A 19 19.94 -5.78 45.55
N PHE A 20 18.64 -5.61 45.34
CA PHE A 20 18.08 -4.39 44.76
C PHE A 20 18.17 -3.25 45.79
N ARG A 21 18.89 -2.18 45.45
CA ARG A 21 18.77 -0.87 46.11
C ARG A 21 17.74 -0.05 45.35
N SER A 22 16.68 0.34 46.04
CA SER A 22 15.67 1.30 45.60
C SER A 22 16.27 2.70 45.47
N LEU A 23 16.11 3.34 44.31
CA LEU A 23 16.37 4.76 44.09
C LEU A 23 15.03 5.53 44.05
N PRO A 24 14.97 6.79 44.55
CA PRO A 24 13.73 7.51 44.73
C PRO A 24 13.26 8.24 43.46
N SER A 25 11.93 8.30 43.29
CA SER A 25 11.24 9.07 42.25
C SER A 25 11.40 10.59 42.42
N PRO A 26 11.59 11.37 41.34
CA PRO A 26 11.46 12.82 41.42
C PRO A 26 10.00 13.27 41.25
N ALA A 27 9.60 14.23 42.08
CA ALA A 27 8.30 14.90 42.07
C ALA A 27 8.16 15.87 40.86
N PRO A 28 6.93 16.19 40.43
CA PRO A 28 6.70 17.01 39.25
C PRO A 28 6.82 18.51 39.55
N SER A 29 7.47 19.24 38.63
CA SER A 29 7.51 20.70 38.61
C SER A 29 6.30 21.27 37.85
N SER A 30 5.67 22.28 38.46
CA SER A 30 4.51 23.00 37.96
C SER A 30 4.91 24.28 37.23
N SER A 31 4.38 24.53 36.03
CA SER A 31 4.13 25.87 35.47
C SER A 31 3.09 25.80 34.32
N PRO A 32 2.31 26.86 34.07
CA PRO A 32 0.93 26.72 33.61
C PRO A 32 0.75 26.89 32.10
N SER A 33 -0.04 25.99 31.50
CA SER A 33 -0.49 26.08 30.11
C SER A 33 -1.80 26.86 30.02
N ARG A 34 -1.81 27.91 29.19
CA ARG A 34 -3.03 28.63 28.76
C ARG A 34 -3.93 27.69 27.97
N LEU A 35 -5.14 27.44 28.46
CA LEU A 35 -6.20 26.72 27.74
C LEU A 35 -7.10 27.73 27.01
N LEU A 36 -7.06 27.68 25.68
CA LEU A 36 -8.08 28.26 24.80
C LEU A 36 -9.30 27.35 24.82
N SER A 37 -10.45 27.91 25.21
CA SER A 37 -11.74 27.24 25.20
C SER A 37 -12.35 27.31 23.80
N LEU A 38 -12.65 26.15 23.21
CA LEU A 38 -13.55 26.04 22.06
C LEU A 38 -14.75 25.20 22.46
N ARG A 39 -15.90 25.88 22.53
CA ARG A 39 -17.23 25.35 22.84
C ARG A 39 -17.66 24.33 21.78
N ALA A 40 -17.91 23.09 22.20
CA ALA A 40 -18.73 22.15 21.45
C ALA A 40 -20.23 22.47 21.68
N ARG A 41 -20.98 22.73 20.61
CA ARG A 41 -22.45 22.83 20.64
C ARG A 41 -23.03 21.43 20.43
N ALA A 42 -23.65 20.89 21.49
CA ALA A 42 -24.50 19.72 21.41
C ALA A 42 -25.88 20.11 20.83
N PHE A 43 -26.32 19.41 19.78
CA PHE A 43 -27.68 19.50 19.25
C PHE A 43 -28.60 18.54 20.01
N SER A 44 -29.78 19.07 20.34
CA SER A 44 -30.85 18.45 21.11
C SER A 44 -31.64 17.41 20.32
N ARG A 45 -32.02 16.32 21.02
CA ARG A 45 -33.09 15.39 20.64
C ARG A 45 -34.46 16.08 20.65
N PRO A 46 -35.41 15.66 19.81
CA PRO A 46 -36.81 15.67 20.17
C PRO A 46 -37.35 14.26 20.48
N SER A 47 -38.41 14.30 21.26
CA SER A 47 -39.06 13.25 22.03
C SER A 47 -40.10 12.43 21.25
N ARG A 48 -40.44 11.30 21.88
CA ARG A 48 -41.47 10.29 21.57
C ARG A 48 -42.82 10.86 21.12
N GLY A 49 -43.42 10.19 20.13
CA GLY A 49 -44.86 10.05 19.93
C GLY A 49 -45.17 8.58 19.64
N ALA A 50 -46.16 8.01 20.32
CA ALA A 50 -46.59 6.62 20.23
C ALA A 50 -47.98 6.51 19.57
N TRP A 51 -48.39 5.26 19.29
CA TRP A 51 -49.71 4.77 18.82
C TRP A 51 -49.92 4.82 17.30
N ALA A 52 -50.45 3.81 16.59
CA ALA A 52 -50.93 2.47 16.91
C ALA A 52 -50.99 1.63 15.60
N ALA A 53 -51.08 0.31 15.74
CA ALA A 53 -51.25 -0.67 14.66
C ALA A 53 -52.72 -0.84 14.23
N ALA A 54 -52.93 -1.06 12.93
CA ALA A 54 -54.02 -1.82 12.30
C ALA A 54 -53.55 -2.10 10.85
N GLY A 55 -53.49 -3.33 10.33
CA GLY A 55 -54.61 -4.25 10.13
C GLY A 55 -55.07 -4.12 8.68
N GLY A 56 -54.67 -5.06 7.82
CA GLY A 56 -54.86 -4.97 6.37
C GLY A 56 -56.26 -5.28 5.86
N TRP A 57 -56.53 -4.93 4.59
CA TRP A 57 -57.30 -5.76 3.66
C TRP A 57 -57.20 -5.27 2.21
N SER A 58 -57.38 -6.24 1.32
CA SER A 58 -57.34 -6.26 -0.15
C SER A 58 -58.50 -5.52 -0.83
N GLY A 59 -58.30 -5.05 -2.07
CA GLY A 59 -59.42 -4.77 -2.98
C GLY A 59 -59.12 -3.95 -4.23
N ARG A 60 -58.95 -4.65 -5.36
CA ARG A 60 -59.31 -4.37 -6.78
C ARG A 60 -59.21 -2.97 -7.42
N ALA A 61 -58.78 -3.05 -8.68
CA ALA A 61 -58.71 -2.03 -9.71
C ALA A 61 -60.03 -1.31 -10.05
N SER A 62 -59.91 -0.03 -10.39
CA SER A 62 -60.74 0.62 -11.42
C SER A 62 -59.98 1.82 -12.03
N SER A 63 -60.38 2.17 -13.25
CA SER A 63 -59.65 2.93 -14.25
C SER A 63 -60.17 4.37 -14.44
N SER A 64 -59.23 5.33 -14.48
CA SER A 64 -59.23 6.65 -15.17
C SER A 64 -60.24 7.75 -14.73
N PRO A 65 -60.00 9.07 -15.01
CA PRO A 65 -58.88 9.71 -15.72
C PRO A 65 -58.18 10.90 -15.01
N VAL A 66 -56.99 11.20 -15.54
CA VAL A 66 -56.20 12.45 -15.60
C VAL A 66 -56.85 13.75 -15.08
N VAL A 67 -56.25 14.33 -14.03
CA VAL A 67 -56.04 15.79 -13.89
C VAL A 67 -54.63 15.99 -13.32
N GLY A 68 -53.82 16.76 -14.04
CA GLY A 68 -52.40 16.95 -13.76
C GLY A 68 -52.12 17.82 -12.54
N CYS A 69 -51.06 17.48 -11.82
CA CYS A 69 -50.26 18.45 -11.09
C CYS A 69 -48.79 18.16 -11.41
N GLY A 70 -48.12 19.16 -11.99
CA GLY A 70 -46.77 19.07 -12.50
C GLY A 70 -45.71 19.08 -11.39
N ALA A 71 -44.48 18.83 -11.86
CA ALA A 71 -43.21 18.88 -11.13
C ALA A 71 -42.91 17.68 -10.21
N CYS A 72 -42.32 16.64 -10.81
CA CYS A 72 -41.12 15.93 -10.32
C CYS A 72 -40.80 14.76 -11.28
N ARG A 73 -40.47 15.07 -12.53
CA ARG A 73 -39.95 14.09 -13.50
C ARG A 73 -38.87 14.74 -14.35
N ALA A 74 -37.77 15.11 -13.72
CA ALA A 74 -36.58 15.57 -14.41
C ALA A 74 -35.37 15.31 -13.51
N GLN A 75 -34.75 14.13 -13.63
CA GLN A 75 -33.32 13.88 -13.39
C GLN A 75 -32.98 12.39 -13.58
N ILE A 76 -33.26 11.83 -14.77
CA ILE A 76 -32.61 10.57 -15.21
C ILE A 76 -31.95 10.74 -16.60
N GLY A 77 -32.15 11.88 -17.29
CA GLY A 77 -31.58 12.14 -18.62
C GLY A 77 -30.19 12.79 -18.66
N ALA A 78 -29.57 13.12 -17.52
CA ALA A 78 -28.33 13.91 -17.48
C ALA A 78 -27.04 13.08 -17.35
N VAL A 79 -27.13 11.79 -17.01
CA VAL A 79 -25.93 10.94 -16.79
C VAL A 79 -25.38 10.38 -18.10
N ALA A 80 -26.24 9.99 -19.03
CA ALA A 80 -25.84 9.47 -20.34
C ALA A 80 -24.91 10.42 -21.13
N PRO A 81 -25.21 11.72 -21.32
CA PRO A 81 -24.32 12.62 -22.07
C PRO A 81 -23.01 12.94 -21.34
N ALA A 82 -22.98 12.85 -20.01
CA ALA A 82 -21.75 13.05 -19.23
C ALA A 82 -20.81 11.83 -19.35
N VAL A 83 -21.34 10.61 -19.21
CA VAL A 83 -20.60 9.36 -19.39
C VAL A 83 -20.13 9.20 -20.83
N GLU A 84 -20.94 9.59 -21.82
CA GLU A 84 -20.56 9.54 -23.23
C GLU A 84 -19.47 10.58 -23.58
N ARG A 85 -19.50 11.75 -22.94
CA ARG A 85 -18.45 12.78 -23.07
C ARG A 85 -17.13 12.36 -22.41
N VAL A 86 -17.19 11.65 -21.27
CA VAL A 86 -16.01 11.05 -20.63
C VAL A 86 -15.43 9.93 -21.51
N HIS A 87 -16.26 9.02 -22.03
CA HIS A 87 -15.81 7.99 -22.98
C HIS A 87 -15.20 8.60 -24.24
N ARG A 88 -15.79 9.67 -24.81
CA ARG A 88 -15.20 10.37 -25.96
C ARG A 88 -13.86 11.04 -25.64
N ARG A 89 -13.70 11.61 -24.45
CA ARG A 89 -12.42 12.17 -24.00
C ARG A 89 -11.38 11.07 -23.79
N MET A 90 -11.74 9.97 -23.13
CA MET A 90 -10.85 8.81 -22.94
C MET A 90 -10.47 8.13 -24.26
N ALA A 91 -11.40 8.05 -25.22
CA ALA A 91 -11.13 7.52 -26.55
C ALA A 91 -10.25 8.47 -27.38
N ALA A 92 -10.42 9.78 -27.24
CA ALA A 92 -9.58 10.78 -27.91
C ALA A 92 -8.15 10.83 -27.33
N THR A 93 -7.98 10.62 -26.02
CA THR A 93 -6.65 10.51 -25.39
C THR A 93 -5.98 9.16 -25.68
N ALA A 94 -6.74 8.07 -25.77
CA ALA A 94 -6.22 6.76 -26.18
C ALA A 94 -5.76 6.72 -27.66
N ALA A 95 -6.28 7.61 -28.51
CA ALA A 95 -5.88 7.75 -29.92
C ALA A 95 -4.70 8.71 -30.15
N ALA A 96 -4.32 9.50 -29.14
CA ALA A 96 -3.19 10.41 -29.22
C ALA A 96 -1.87 9.66 -28.99
N GLU A 97 -0.84 10.01 -29.75
CA GLU A 97 0.49 9.43 -29.59
C GLU A 97 1.05 9.79 -28.18
N HIS A 98 1.64 8.80 -27.50
CA HIS A 98 2.13 8.98 -26.12
C HIS A 98 3.17 10.13 -26.07
N PRO A 99 3.01 11.14 -25.17
CA PRO A 99 3.84 12.35 -25.18
C PRO A 99 5.34 12.10 -25.08
N PHE A 100 5.73 11.06 -24.36
CA PHE A 100 7.12 10.67 -24.12
C PHE A 100 7.58 9.49 -24.99
N LYS A 101 6.94 9.25 -26.14
CA LYS A 101 7.34 8.15 -27.06
C LYS A 101 8.78 8.28 -27.55
N ASN A 102 9.29 9.51 -27.67
CA ASN A 102 10.65 9.81 -28.13
C ASN A 102 11.76 9.29 -27.21
N ILE A 103 11.48 9.07 -25.93
CA ILE A 103 12.46 8.53 -24.96
C ILE A 103 12.29 7.03 -24.71
N LEU A 104 11.33 6.38 -25.39
CA LEU A 104 11.14 4.93 -25.31
C LEU A 104 12.25 4.25 -26.11
N THR A 105 13.12 3.53 -25.39
CA THR A 105 14.27 2.84 -25.98
C THR A 105 14.26 1.36 -25.64
N THR A 106 15.05 0.57 -26.35
CA THR A 106 15.18 -0.87 -26.11
C THR A 106 16.37 -1.17 -25.21
N LEU A 107 16.18 -2.08 -24.25
CA LEU A 107 17.26 -2.70 -23.49
C LEU A 107 17.84 -3.93 -24.23
N PRO A 108 19.07 -3.86 -24.77
CA PRO A 108 19.68 -4.98 -25.48
C PRO A 108 20.10 -6.13 -24.54
N LYS A 109 20.07 -7.36 -25.04
CA LYS A 109 20.57 -8.56 -24.35
C LYS A 109 22.03 -8.84 -24.69
N PRO A 110 22.88 -9.24 -23.72
CA PRO A 110 24.18 -9.84 -24.02
C PRO A 110 23.98 -11.10 -24.88
N GLY A 111 24.60 -11.13 -26.07
CA GLY A 111 24.48 -12.26 -27.01
C GLY A 111 23.40 -12.11 -28.10
N GLY A 112 22.72 -10.96 -28.18
CA GLY A 112 21.73 -10.66 -29.22
C GLY A 112 20.28 -10.77 -28.75
N GLY A 113 19.41 -9.98 -29.36
CA GLY A 113 18.01 -9.81 -28.95
C GLY A 113 17.82 -8.72 -27.89
N GLU A 114 16.60 -8.62 -27.37
CA GLU A 114 16.15 -7.51 -26.54
C GLU A 114 15.45 -8.04 -25.27
N TYR A 115 15.66 -7.42 -24.12
CA TYR A 115 14.91 -7.72 -22.89
C TYR A 115 13.50 -7.14 -22.94
N GLY A 116 13.37 -5.94 -23.51
CA GLY A 116 12.14 -5.18 -23.61
C GLY A 116 12.47 -3.71 -23.88
N LYS A 117 11.45 -2.88 -23.93
CA LYS A 117 11.56 -1.42 -24.06
C LYS A 117 11.35 -0.75 -22.71
N PHE A 118 11.95 0.41 -22.49
CA PHE A 118 11.77 1.20 -21.27
C PHE A 118 11.86 2.69 -21.59
N TYR A 119 11.25 3.52 -20.74
CA TYR A 119 11.36 4.97 -20.84
C TYR A 119 12.70 5.40 -20.22
N SER A 120 13.65 5.84 -21.04
CA SER A 120 14.97 6.26 -20.58
C SER A 120 14.90 7.67 -19.99
N LEU A 121 14.94 7.78 -18.67
CA LEU A 121 14.99 9.10 -18.00
C LEU A 121 16.17 9.96 -18.49
N PRO A 122 17.41 9.46 -18.68
CA PRO A 122 18.50 10.26 -19.24
C PRO A 122 18.22 10.81 -20.64
N ALA A 123 17.36 10.16 -21.44
CA ALA A 123 17.02 10.61 -22.79
C ALA A 123 16.09 11.85 -22.80
N LEU A 124 15.58 12.28 -21.64
CA LEU A 124 14.92 13.57 -21.49
C LEU A 124 15.88 14.76 -21.66
N ASN A 125 17.21 14.53 -21.53
CA ASN A 125 18.26 15.56 -21.64
C ASN A 125 18.05 16.75 -20.68
N ASP A 126 17.51 16.49 -19.50
CA ASP A 126 17.29 17.51 -18.46
C ASP A 126 18.28 17.31 -17.30
N PRO A 127 19.16 18.30 -17.01
CA PRO A 127 20.16 18.18 -15.95
C PRO A 127 19.57 18.10 -14.53
N ARG A 128 18.27 18.42 -14.35
CA ARG A 128 17.57 18.26 -13.06
C ARG A 128 17.44 16.79 -12.67
N ILE A 129 17.35 15.89 -13.64
CA ILE A 129 17.16 14.45 -13.42
C ILE A 129 18.33 13.84 -12.64
N ASP A 130 19.55 14.29 -12.91
CA ASP A 130 20.76 13.80 -12.24
C ASP A 130 20.77 14.11 -10.74
N LYS A 131 20.05 15.17 -10.33
CA LYS A 131 19.92 15.61 -8.95
C LYS A 131 18.77 14.94 -8.19
N LEU A 132 17.85 14.27 -8.90
CA LEU A 132 16.70 13.64 -8.26
C LEU A 132 17.15 12.47 -7.37
N PRO A 133 16.62 12.35 -6.13
CA PRO A 133 16.74 11.15 -5.33
C PRO A 133 16.19 9.92 -6.07
N TYR A 134 16.71 8.73 -5.81
CA TYR A 134 16.29 7.50 -6.50
C TYR A 134 14.81 7.21 -6.30
N SER A 135 14.29 7.48 -5.10
CA SER A 135 12.86 7.38 -4.78
C SER A 135 11.99 8.27 -5.67
N ILE A 136 12.43 9.50 -5.97
CA ILE A 136 11.71 10.42 -6.87
C ILE A 136 11.82 9.98 -8.33
N ARG A 137 12.92 9.34 -8.74
CA ARG A 137 13.05 8.77 -10.09
C ARG A 137 12.02 7.67 -10.35
N ILE A 138 11.64 6.89 -9.34
CA ILE A 138 10.58 5.87 -9.47
C ILE A 138 9.21 6.54 -9.69
N LEU A 139 8.91 7.62 -8.95
CA LEU A 139 7.68 8.39 -9.17
C LEU A 139 7.66 9.03 -10.57
N LEU A 140 8.80 9.55 -11.02
CA LEU A 140 8.95 10.13 -12.36
C LEU A 140 8.72 9.10 -13.46
N GLU A 141 9.30 7.91 -13.34
CA GLU A 141 9.08 6.81 -14.29
C GLU A 141 7.60 6.44 -14.37
N SER A 142 6.94 6.28 -13.22
CA SER A 142 5.51 5.94 -13.17
C SER A 142 4.66 7.01 -13.86
N ALA A 143 4.94 8.29 -13.61
CA ALA A 143 4.21 9.40 -14.23
C ALA A 143 4.44 9.46 -15.76
N ILE A 144 5.68 9.27 -16.22
CA ILE A 144 6.02 9.26 -17.65
C ILE A 144 5.31 8.11 -18.36
N ARG A 145 5.46 6.88 -17.86
CA ARG A 145 4.91 5.68 -18.51
C ARG A 145 3.39 5.69 -18.58
N ASN A 146 2.74 6.33 -17.62
CA ASN A 146 1.28 6.41 -17.55
C ASN A 146 0.72 7.75 -18.07
N CYS A 147 1.53 8.58 -18.75
CA CYS A 147 1.08 9.89 -19.22
C CYS A 147 0.08 9.75 -20.37
N ASP A 148 -1.20 9.91 -20.04
CA ASP A 148 -2.34 9.79 -20.95
C ASP A 148 -3.01 11.15 -21.25
N ASN A 149 -2.49 12.24 -20.68
CA ASN A 149 -3.10 13.58 -20.70
C ASN A 149 -4.56 13.59 -20.20
N PHE A 150 -4.91 12.66 -19.32
CA PHE A 150 -6.21 12.59 -18.66
C PHE A 150 -6.08 12.32 -17.16
N GLN A 151 -5.61 11.13 -16.78
CA GLN A 151 -5.28 10.78 -15.39
C GLN A 151 -3.92 11.33 -14.99
N VAL A 152 -2.95 11.32 -15.92
CA VAL A 152 -1.59 11.80 -15.70
C VAL A 152 -1.20 12.72 -16.85
N ASN A 153 -0.93 13.98 -16.52
CA ASN A 153 -0.64 15.00 -17.51
C ASN A 153 0.87 15.28 -17.60
N GLN A 154 1.31 15.85 -18.72
CA GLN A 154 2.71 16.30 -18.89
C GLN A 154 3.13 17.32 -17.82
N ASN A 155 2.19 18.14 -17.34
CA ASN A 155 2.43 19.07 -16.24
C ASN A 155 2.75 18.34 -14.92
N ASP A 156 2.20 17.15 -14.70
CA ASP A 156 2.52 16.36 -13.51
C ASP A 156 3.93 15.77 -13.60
N VAL A 157 4.35 15.36 -14.80
CA VAL A 157 5.74 14.97 -15.06
C VAL A 157 6.70 16.13 -14.79
N GLU A 158 6.40 17.33 -15.30
CA GLU A 158 7.22 18.52 -15.06
C GLU A 158 7.30 18.88 -13.57
N LYS A 159 6.20 18.76 -12.82
CA LYS A 159 6.23 18.98 -11.36
C LYS A 159 7.22 18.05 -10.67
N ILE A 160 7.32 16.79 -11.11
CA ILE A 160 8.23 15.80 -10.52
C ILE A 160 9.68 16.08 -10.93
N ILE A 161 9.93 16.49 -12.19
CA ILE A 161 11.27 16.89 -12.64
C ILE A 161 11.75 18.13 -11.85
N ASP A 162 10.85 19.08 -11.58
CA ASP A 162 11.12 20.29 -10.79
C ASP A 162 11.02 20.07 -9.27
N TRP A 163 11.26 18.84 -8.80
CA TRP A 163 11.08 18.41 -7.39
C TRP A 163 11.66 19.37 -6.35
N GLU A 164 12.87 19.90 -6.59
CA GLU A 164 13.56 20.83 -5.68
C GLU A 164 12.72 22.08 -5.37
N ASN A 165 11.91 22.54 -6.33
CA ASN A 165 11.08 23.74 -6.21
C ASN A 165 9.61 23.43 -5.91
N THR A 166 9.11 22.25 -6.30
CA THR A 166 7.69 21.88 -6.20
C THR A 166 7.37 21.11 -4.92
N SER A 167 8.30 20.29 -4.42
CA SER A 167 8.11 19.54 -3.18
C SER A 167 7.93 20.46 -1.95
N PRO A 168 8.72 21.53 -1.74
CA PRO A 168 8.51 22.47 -0.64
C PRO A 168 7.17 23.22 -0.71
N LYS A 169 6.57 23.29 -1.90
CA LYS A 169 5.26 23.92 -2.14
C LYS A 169 4.09 22.95 -1.96
N LEU A 170 4.37 21.71 -1.53
CA LEU A 170 3.39 20.65 -1.34
C LEU A 170 2.58 20.36 -2.62
N ALA A 171 3.26 20.38 -3.77
CA ALA A 171 2.62 20.09 -5.04
C ALA A 171 2.03 18.67 -5.05
N GLU A 172 0.78 18.53 -5.49
CA GLU A 172 0.14 17.22 -5.67
C GLU A 172 0.53 16.60 -7.02
N ILE A 173 0.80 15.30 -6.98
CA ILE A 173 1.14 14.46 -8.12
C ILE A 173 0.30 13.17 -8.12
N PRO A 174 -0.05 12.64 -9.31
CA PRO A 174 -0.59 11.31 -9.44
C PRO A 174 0.53 10.26 -9.36
N PHE A 175 0.26 9.14 -8.69
CA PHE A 175 1.15 7.98 -8.68
C PHE A 175 0.36 6.71 -8.99
N LYS A 176 0.85 5.92 -9.95
CA LYS A 176 0.28 4.62 -10.33
C LYS A 176 1.28 3.52 -9.98
N PRO A 177 1.11 2.83 -8.85
CA PRO A 177 2.02 1.74 -8.45
C PRO A 177 1.88 0.56 -9.41
N ALA A 178 2.91 -0.27 -9.48
CA ALA A 178 2.95 -1.43 -10.36
C ALA A 178 2.03 -2.57 -9.90
N ARG A 179 1.77 -2.68 -8.59
CA ARG A 179 0.97 -3.75 -7.97
C ARG A 179 0.41 -3.35 -6.61
N VAL A 180 -0.47 -4.19 -6.06
CA VAL A 180 -1.07 -4.05 -4.74
C VAL A 180 -0.78 -5.28 -3.87
N LEU A 181 -0.50 -5.06 -2.59
CA LEU A 181 -0.29 -6.10 -1.58
C LEU A 181 -1.40 -6.08 -0.53
N LEU A 182 -2.04 -7.21 -0.29
CA LEU A 182 -3.09 -7.36 0.71
C LEU A 182 -2.69 -8.37 1.79
N GLN A 183 -3.14 -8.13 3.01
CA GLN A 183 -3.18 -9.13 4.08
C GLN A 183 -4.63 -9.53 4.35
N ASP A 184 -4.89 -10.66 5.00
CA ASP A 184 -6.24 -11.26 5.03
C ASP A 184 -7.32 -10.44 5.78
N PHE A 185 -6.99 -9.63 6.79
CA PHE A 185 -7.98 -8.80 7.48
C PHE A 185 -8.49 -7.64 6.64
N THR A 186 -7.64 -7.01 5.83
CA THR A 186 -8.01 -5.92 4.91
C THR A 186 -8.33 -6.42 3.51
N GLY A 187 -7.82 -7.59 3.14
CA GLY A 187 -8.09 -8.23 1.86
C GLY A 187 -9.50 -8.80 1.77
N VAL A 188 -10.07 -9.31 2.87
CA VAL A 188 -11.48 -9.72 2.90
C VAL A 188 -12.43 -8.58 2.52
N PRO A 189 -12.43 -7.42 3.20
CA PRO A 189 -13.31 -6.31 2.82
C PRO A 189 -13.06 -5.83 1.38
N ALA A 190 -11.80 -5.74 0.93
CA ALA A 190 -11.51 -5.36 -0.46
C ALA A 190 -12.11 -6.33 -1.50
N VAL A 191 -12.03 -7.65 -1.25
CA VAL A 191 -12.65 -8.64 -2.14
C VAL A 191 -14.18 -8.60 -2.06
N VAL A 192 -14.75 -8.30 -0.88
CA VAL A 192 -16.20 -8.04 -0.72
C VAL A 192 -16.63 -6.83 -1.53
N ASP A 193 -15.86 -5.74 -1.51
CA ASP A 193 -16.19 -4.51 -2.25
C ASP A 193 -16.10 -4.74 -3.77
N LEU A 194 -15.10 -5.48 -4.24
CA LEU A 194 -15.05 -5.93 -5.64
C LEU A 194 -16.27 -6.78 -6.03
N ALA A 195 -16.70 -7.70 -5.16
CA ALA A 195 -17.89 -8.53 -5.39
C ALA A 195 -19.17 -7.68 -5.42
N ALA A 196 -19.32 -6.74 -4.48
CA ALA A 196 -20.46 -5.83 -4.42
C ALA A 196 -20.52 -4.89 -5.64
N MET A 197 -19.37 -4.44 -6.14
CA MET A 197 -19.27 -3.66 -7.37
C MET A 197 -19.70 -4.48 -8.59
N ARG A 198 -19.39 -5.78 -8.65
CA ARG A 198 -19.90 -6.68 -9.71
C ARG A 198 -21.43 -6.78 -9.68
N ASP A 199 -22.00 -6.96 -8.50
CA ASP A 199 -23.46 -6.99 -8.33
C ASP A 199 -24.11 -5.67 -8.75
N ALA A 200 -23.49 -4.53 -8.39
CA ALA A 200 -23.97 -3.22 -8.78
C ALA A 200 -23.92 -3.03 -10.30
N MET A 201 -22.84 -3.43 -10.95
CA MET A 201 -22.69 -3.37 -12.41
C MET A 201 -23.75 -4.22 -13.13
N ALA A 202 -24.01 -5.44 -12.63
CA ALA A 202 -25.05 -6.31 -13.17
C ALA A 202 -26.46 -5.69 -13.02
N LYS A 203 -26.76 -5.10 -11.86
CA LYS A 203 -28.04 -4.39 -11.61
C LYS A 203 -28.24 -3.19 -12.53
N LEU A 204 -27.15 -2.53 -12.94
CA LEU A 204 -27.17 -1.43 -13.90
C LEU A 204 -27.24 -1.90 -15.36
N GLY A 205 -27.32 -3.22 -15.62
CA GLY A 205 -27.37 -3.79 -16.97
C GLY A 205 -26.03 -3.73 -17.71
N SER A 206 -24.93 -3.59 -16.97
CA SER A 206 -23.57 -3.56 -17.50
C SER A 206 -22.84 -4.88 -17.24
N ASP A 207 -21.73 -5.10 -17.94
CA ASP A 207 -20.90 -6.29 -17.75
C ASP A 207 -20.15 -6.21 -16.41
N ALA A 208 -20.49 -7.13 -15.49
CA ALA A 208 -19.85 -7.25 -14.19
C ALA A 208 -18.36 -7.61 -14.30
N ASN A 209 -17.93 -8.30 -15.35
CA ASN A 209 -16.53 -8.70 -15.52
C ASN A 209 -15.58 -7.52 -15.74
N LYS A 210 -16.11 -6.33 -16.05
CA LYS A 210 -15.34 -5.09 -16.08
C LYS A 210 -14.79 -4.69 -14.71
N ILE A 211 -15.40 -5.17 -13.62
CA ILE A 211 -14.85 -5.03 -12.28
C ILE A 211 -13.82 -6.14 -12.08
N ASN A 212 -12.56 -5.78 -12.32
CA ASN A 212 -11.41 -6.64 -12.14
C ASN A 212 -10.17 -5.80 -11.82
N PRO A 213 -9.23 -6.29 -10.99
CA PRO A 213 -7.93 -5.65 -10.83
C PRO A 213 -7.18 -5.50 -12.16
N LEU A 214 -6.73 -4.28 -12.45
CA LEU A 214 -5.94 -3.89 -13.63
C LEU A 214 -4.43 -4.02 -13.38
N VAL A 215 -4.02 -4.06 -12.12
CA VAL A 215 -2.66 -4.35 -11.68
C VAL A 215 -2.63 -5.68 -10.92
N PRO A 216 -1.48 -6.37 -10.85
CA PRO A 216 -1.30 -7.52 -9.98
C PRO A 216 -1.66 -7.21 -8.53
N VAL A 217 -2.41 -8.12 -7.91
CA VAL A 217 -2.81 -8.08 -6.50
C VAL A 217 -2.34 -9.37 -5.86
N ASP A 218 -1.44 -9.26 -4.91
CA ASP A 218 -0.97 -10.40 -4.12
C ASP A 218 -1.59 -10.31 -2.72
N LEU A 219 -2.40 -11.29 -2.33
CA LEU A 219 -2.99 -11.40 -0.99
C LEU A 219 -2.30 -12.51 -0.21
N VAL A 220 -1.79 -12.20 0.97
CA VAL A 220 -1.17 -13.18 1.87
C VAL A 220 -2.04 -13.41 3.10
N ILE A 221 -2.27 -14.67 3.45
CA ILE A 221 -3.01 -15.06 4.65
C ILE A 221 -2.00 -15.35 5.77
N ASP A 222 -1.87 -14.42 6.71
CA ASP A 222 -0.89 -14.48 7.79
C ASP A 222 -1.34 -13.86 9.12
N HIS A 223 -2.44 -13.08 9.13
CA HIS A 223 -2.94 -12.43 10.34
C HIS A 223 -3.95 -13.27 11.13
N SER A 224 -4.29 -14.48 10.65
CA SER A 224 -5.30 -15.34 11.25
C SER A 224 -4.77 -16.35 12.28
N VAL A 225 -3.49 -16.74 12.21
CA VAL A 225 -2.92 -17.75 13.11
C VAL A 225 -2.71 -17.19 14.51
N GLN A 226 -2.99 -18.02 15.52
CA GLN A 226 -2.79 -17.68 16.93
C GLN A 226 -1.89 -18.73 17.59
N VAL A 227 -1.15 -18.31 18.61
CA VAL A 227 -0.31 -19.22 19.40
C VAL A 227 -1.16 -19.82 20.53
N ASP A 228 -2.07 -20.73 20.19
CA ASP A 228 -2.89 -21.46 21.17
C ASP A 228 -2.06 -22.52 21.92
N VAL A 229 -1.16 -23.19 21.20
CA VAL A 229 -0.22 -24.17 21.71
C VAL A 229 1.20 -23.71 21.43
N ALA A 230 2.07 -23.81 22.43
CA ALA A 230 3.50 -23.48 22.34
C ALA A 230 4.36 -24.54 23.03
N ARG A 231 5.66 -24.58 22.71
CA ARG A 231 6.65 -25.47 23.33
C ARG A 231 6.29 -26.97 23.25
N SER A 232 5.62 -27.38 22.19
CA SER A 232 5.28 -28.77 21.92
C SER A 232 5.66 -29.15 20.49
N PRO A 233 6.14 -30.38 20.22
CA PRO A 233 6.47 -30.83 18.86
C PRO A 233 5.31 -30.71 17.87
N ASN A 234 4.05 -30.80 18.35
CA ASN A 234 2.85 -30.67 17.53
C ASN A 234 2.24 -29.26 17.49
N ALA A 235 2.88 -28.26 18.12
CA ALA A 235 2.31 -26.91 18.27
C ALA A 235 1.92 -26.26 16.93
N VAL A 236 2.80 -26.37 15.93
CA VAL A 236 2.56 -25.80 14.59
C VAL A 236 1.31 -26.41 13.95
N GLN A 237 1.21 -27.74 13.96
CA GLN A 237 0.05 -28.45 13.41
C GLN A 237 -1.24 -28.08 14.14
N SER A 238 -1.24 -28.10 15.48
CA SER A 238 -2.43 -27.80 16.28
C SER A 238 -2.92 -26.35 16.07
N ASN A 239 -2.00 -25.38 15.98
CA ASN A 239 -2.37 -23.98 15.72
C ASN A 239 -2.95 -23.78 14.32
N MET A 240 -2.38 -24.44 13.29
CA MET A 240 -2.92 -24.38 11.93
C MET A 240 -4.31 -25.04 11.82
N GLU A 241 -4.53 -26.17 12.49
CA GLU A 241 -5.86 -26.81 12.53
C GLU A 241 -6.92 -25.89 13.18
N LEU A 242 -6.56 -25.21 14.27
CA LEU A 242 -7.43 -24.24 14.93
C LEU A 242 -7.69 -23.00 14.06
N GLU A 243 -6.66 -22.49 13.39
CA GLU A 243 -6.77 -21.37 12.45
C GLU A 243 -7.76 -21.70 11.33
N PHE A 244 -7.62 -22.85 10.68
CA PHE A 244 -8.53 -23.30 9.62
C PHE A 244 -9.97 -23.48 10.12
N LYS A 245 -10.15 -24.03 11.32
CA LYS A 245 -11.48 -24.20 11.91
C LYS A 245 -12.17 -22.87 12.19
N ARG A 246 -11.42 -21.87 12.69
CA ARG A 246 -11.95 -20.54 13.03
C ARG A 246 -12.24 -19.68 11.80
N ASN A 247 -11.46 -19.84 10.72
CA ASN A 247 -11.48 -18.94 9.56
C ASN A 247 -11.97 -19.61 8.27
N ASN A 248 -12.65 -20.76 8.35
CA ASN A 248 -13.07 -21.56 7.20
C ASN A 248 -13.83 -20.74 6.14
N GLU A 249 -14.80 -19.93 6.57
CA GLU A 249 -15.60 -19.08 5.69
C GLU A 249 -14.75 -18.01 5.00
N ARG A 250 -13.89 -17.31 5.77
CA ARG A 250 -12.98 -16.28 5.22
C ARG A 250 -12.03 -16.87 4.19
N PHE A 251 -11.44 -18.03 4.47
CA PHE A 251 -10.53 -18.69 3.53
C PHE A 251 -11.26 -19.22 2.30
N GLY A 252 -12.48 -19.74 2.47
CA GLY A 252 -13.34 -20.12 1.36
C GLY A 252 -13.66 -18.93 0.45
N PHE A 253 -13.99 -17.78 1.03
CA PHE A 253 -14.27 -16.54 0.30
C PHE A 253 -13.03 -16.00 -0.44
N LEU A 254 -11.86 -15.95 0.20
CA LEU A 254 -10.62 -15.52 -0.45
C LEU A 254 -10.18 -16.48 -1.57
N LYS A 255 -10.37 -17.78 -1.37
CA LYS A 255 -10.13 -18.80 -2.41
C LYS A 255 -11.10 -18.63 -3.59
N TRP A 256 -12.35 -18.26 -3.35
CA TRP A 256 -13.25 -17.87 -4.43
C TRP A 256 -12.70 -16.63 -5.16
N GLY A 257 -12.28 -15.60 -4.42
CA GLY A 257 -11.70 -14.36 -4.97
C GLY A 257 -10.56 -14.61 -5.95
N SER A 258 -9.60 -15.48 -5.59
CA SER A 258 -8.46 -15.81 -6.48
C SER A 258 -8.86 -16.50 -7.78
N THR A 259 -10.03 -17.13 -7.83
CA THR A 259 -10.57 -17.74 -9.06
C THR A 259 -11.53 -16.83 -9.82
N ALA A 260 -12.18 -15.90 -9.12
CA ALA A 260 -13.18 -15.00 -9.69
C ALA A 260 -12.58 -13.75 -10.33
N PHE A 261 -11.39 -13.32 -9.89
CA PHE A 261 -10.70 -12.14 -10.39
C PHE A 261 -9.39 -12.52 -11.08
N HIS A 262 -9.14 -11.95 -12.25
CA HIS A 262 -7.82 -12.01 -12.90
C HIS A 262 -6.84 -11.10 -12.15
N ASN A 263 -5.54 -11.39 -12.26
CA ASN A 263 -4.47 -10.67 -11.57
C ASN A 263 -4.54 -10.77 -10.03
N MET A 264 -5.33 -11.68 -9.46
CA MET A 264 -5.42 -11.89 -8.02
C MET A 264 -4.75 -13.21 -7.62
N LEU A 265 -3.59 -13.11 -6.97
CA LEU A 265 -2.90 -14.24 -6.35
C LEU A 265 -3.24 -14.29 -4.87
N VAL A 266 -3.59 -15.47 -4.34
CA VAL A 266 -3.77 -15.69 -2.90
C VAL A 266 -2.75 -16.71 -2.43
N VAL A 267 -1.87 -16.28 -1.52
CA VAL A 267 -0.92 -17.12 -0.80
C VAL A 267 -1.64 -17.76 0.39
N PRO A 268 -1.69 -19.10 0.49
CA PRO A 268 -2.46 -19.79 1.51
C PRO A 268 -1.84 -19.64 2.92
N PRO A 269 -2.63 -19.88 3.99
CA PRO A 269 -2.14 -19.85 5.37
C PRO A 269 -0.97 -20.81 5.58
N GLY A 270 -0.07 -20.46 6.50
CA GLY A 270 1.12 -21.25 6.82
C GLY A 270 2.29 -21.10 5.84
N SER A 271 2.20 -20.18 4.87
CA SER A 271 3.26 -19.96 3.87
C SER A 271 4.31 -18.91 4.28
N GLY A 272 4.11 -18.23 5.41
CA GLY A 272 4.97 -17.14 5.88
C GLY A 272 4.17 -15.88 6.21
N ILE A 273 4.89 -14.78 6.49
CA ILE A 273 4.33 -13.46 6.81
C ILE A 273 4.41 -12.57 5.57
N VAL A 274 3.40 -11.74 5.33
CA VAL A 274 3.16 -10.93 4.12
C VAL A 274 4.42 -10.20 3.66
N HIS A 275 5.16 -9.53 4.55
CA HIS A 275 6.34 -8.76 4.18
C HIS A 275 7.55 -9.63 3.83
N GLN A 276 7.73 -10.76 4.51
CA GLN A 276 8.82 -11.69 4.22
C GLN A 276 8.56 -12.42 2.89
N VAL A 277 7.34 -12.92 2.69
CA VAL A 277 6.91 -13.50 1.40
C VAL A 277 7.03 -12.48 0.28
N ASN A 278 6.72 -11.21 0.55
CA ASN A 278 6.89 -10.14 -0.42
C ASN A 278 8.37 -9.92 -0.80
N LEU A 279 9.28 -9.90 0.17
CA LEU A 279 10.72 -9.75 -0.11
C LEU A 279 11.31 -10.96 -0.85
N GLU A 280 10.94 -12.17 -0.46
CA GLU A 280 11.60 -13.40 -0.93
C GLU A 280 10.99 -13.96 -2.22
N TYR A 281 9.72 -13.67 -2.50
CA TYR A 281 8.98 -14.33 -3.58
C TYR A 281 8.16 -13.38 -4.46
N LEU A 282 7.43 -12.43 -3.88
CA LEU A 282 6.52 -11.57 -4.66
C LEU A 282 7.20 -10.32 -5.23
N GLY A 283 8.34 -9.89 -4.69
CA GLY A 283 9.06 -8.71 -5.15
C GLY A 283 9.64 -8.96 -6.54
N ARG A 284 9.28 -8.15 -7.54
CA ARG A 284 9.78 -8.31 -8.91
C ARG A 284 11.02 -7.48 -9.20
N VAL A 285 11.22 -6.38 -8.45
CA VAL A 285 12.26 -5.35 -8.66
C VAL A 285 12.08 -4.59 -9.99
N VAL A 286 11.97 -5.31 -11.10
CA VAL A 286 11.67 -4.78 -12.43
C VAL A 286 10.56 -5.62 -13.06
N PHE A 287 9.46 -4.97 -13.45
CA PHE A 287 8.42 -5.58 -14.25
C PHE A 287 8.81 -5.64 -15.73
N ASN A 288 8.24 -6.60 -16.44
CA ASN A 288 8.23 -6.65 -17.90
C ASN A 288 6.83 -7.06 -18.35
N THR A 289 5.99 -6.07 -18.67
CA THR A 289 4.59 -6.27 -19.05
C THR A 289 4.43 -5.88 -20.51
N ASP A 290 4.02 -6.83 -21.34
CA ASP A 290 3.85 -6.64 -22.79
C ASP A 290 5.09 -6.04 -23.49
N GLY A 291 6.28 -6.41 -23.00
CA GLY A 291 7.55 -5.93 -23.53
C GLY A 291 7.97 -4.55 -23.03
N ILE A 292 7.23 -3.93 -22.10
CA ILE A 292 7.60 -2.69 -21.43
C ILE A 292 8.16 -3.00 -20.04
N MET A 293 9.38 -2.52 -19.79
CA MET A 293 10.10 -2.70 -18.54
C MET A 293 10.01 -1.43 -17.68
N TYR A 294 9.76 -1.62 -16.39
CA TYR A 294 9.62 -0.52 -15.41
C TYR A 294 9.89 -1.00 -13.98
N PRO A 295 10.27 -0.10 -13.04
CA PRO A 295 10.51 -0.47 -11.64
C PRO A 295 9.26 -1.06 -10.97
N ASP A 296 9.46 -2.08 -10.13
CA ASP A 296 8.44 -2.52 -9.19
C ASP A 296 8.13 -1.37 -8.21
N SER A 297 6.85 -1.23 -7.90
CA SER A 297 6.34 -0.34 -6.88
C SER A 297 5.03 -0.90 -6.35
N VAL A 298 4.81 -0.78 -5.04
CA VAL A 298 3.70 -1.46 -4.39
C VAL A 298 3.07 -0.61 -3.31
N VAL A 299 1.74 -0.54 -3.32
CA VAL A 299 1.00 -0.12 -2.14
C VAL A 299 0.35 -1.30 -1.49
N GLY A 300 0.32 -1.31 -0.16
CA GLY A 300 -0.28 -2.40 0.57
C GLY A 300 -1.17 -1.95 1.69
N THR A 301 -2.16 -2.77 2.04
CA THR A 301 -3.07 -2.49 3.16
C THR A 301 -2.47 -2.88 4.52
N ASP A 302 -1.15 -2.78 4.63
CA ASP A 302 -0.36 -3.00 5.84
C ASP A 302 0.74 -1.93 5.94
N SER A 303 0.94 -1.36 7.13
CA SER A 303 1.90 -0.29 7.37
C SER A 303 3.36 -0.68 7.12
N HIS A 304 3.74 -1.95 7.30
CA HIS A 304 5.10 -2.44 7.09
C HIS A 304 5.34 -2.88 5.65
N THR A 305 4.44 -2.57 4.71
CA THR A 305 4.71 -2.72 3.27
C THR A 305 6.04 -2.06 2.86
N THR A 306 6.45 -1.01 3.58
CA THR A 306 7.76 -0.34 3.51
C THR A 306 8.97 -1.26 3.70
N MET A 307 8.81 -2.48 4.22
CA MET A 307 9.91 -3.44 4.31
C MET A 307 10.50 -3.80 2.94
N ILE A 308 9.69 -3.73 1.87
CA ILE A 308 10.12 -3.99 0.48
C ILE A 308 11.08 -2.90 -0.06
N ASP A 309 11.09 -1.72 0.55
CA ASP A 309 11.99 -0.60 0.19
C ASP A 309 13.46 -1.00 0.35
N GLY A 310 13.76 -1.92 1.26
CA GLY A 310 15.09 -2.49 1.44
C GLY A 310 15.61 -3.28 0.23
N LEU A 311 14.73 -3.70 -0.68
CA LEU A 311 15.04 -4.36 -1.95
C LEU A 311 15.11 -3.36 -3.13
N GLY A 312 14.94 -2.06 -2.89
CA GLY A 312 14.92 -1.02 -3.93
C GLY A 312 13.58 -0.90 -4.65
N VAL A 313 12.51 -1.45 -4.09
CA VAL A 313 11.13 -1.33 -4.60
C VAL A 313 10.41 -0.26 -3.80
N ALA A 314 9.91 0.80 -4.43
CA ALA A 314 9.19 1.83 -3.69
C ALA A 314 7.80 1.32 -3.24
N GLY A 315 7.57 1.22 -1.93
CA GLY A 315 6.27 0.83 -1.42
C GLY A 315 5.92 1.26 -0.01
N TRP A 316 4.62 1.40 0.26
CA TRP A 316 4.14 1.88 1.55
C TRP A 316 2.72 1.41 1.86
N GLY A 317 2.34 1.59 3.13
CA GLY A 317 1.01 1.28 3.63
C GLY A 317 -0.03 2.32 3.20
N VAL A 318 -1.20 1.86 2.76
CA VAL A 318 -2.38 2.68 2.43
C VAL A 318 -3.65 2.06 3.03
N GLY A 319 -4.77 2.79 3.00
CA GLY A 319 -6.07 2.25 3.38
C GLY A 319 -6.63 1.27 2.33
N GLY A 320 -7.67 0.52 2.71
CA GLY A 320 -8.34 -0.43 1.82
C GLY A 320 -8.94 0.25 0.57
N ILE A 321 -9.54 1.43 0.74
CA ILE A 321 -10.17 2.18 -0.34
C ILE A 321 -9.13 2.65 -1.37
N GLU A 322 -7.97 3.14 -0.92
CA GLU A 322 -6.88 3.54 -1.82
C GLU A 322 -6.30 2.33 -2.56
N ALA A 323 -6.18 1.19 -1.88
CA ALA A 323 -5.76 -0.05 -2.51
C ALA A 323 -6.77 -0.51 -3.58
N GLU A 324 -8.07 -0.50 -3.30
CA GLU A 324 -9.12 -0.83 -4.27
C GLU A 324 -9.16 0.13 -5.46
N ALA A 325 -9.04 1.43 -5.22
CA ALA A 325 -8.97 2.43 -6.28
C ALA A 325 -7.76 2.17 -7.20
N THR A 326 -6.62 1.82 -6.62
CA THR A 326 -5.42 1.41 -7.34
C THR A 326 -5.65 0.15 -8.16
N MET A 327 -6.30 -0.88 -7.59
CA MET A 327 -6.68 -2.09 -8.32
C MET A 327 -7.53 -1.76 -9.55
N LEU A 328 -8.40 -0.76 -9.47
CA LEU A 328 -9.26 -0.33 -10.57
C LEU A 328 -8.61 0.73 -11.48
N GLY A 329 -7.30 0.96 -11.34
CA GLY A 329 -6.49 1.81 -12.22
C GLY A 329 -6.62 3.31 -11.95
N GLN A 330 -7.18 3.72 -10.82
CA GLN A 330 -7.13 5.11 -10.39
C GLN A 330 -5.71 5.44 -9.90
N PRO A 331 -5.11 6.55 -10.37
CA PRO A 331 -3.89 7.06 -9.75
C PRO A 331 -4.19 7.50 -8.32
N MET A 332 -3.26 7.23 -7.42
CA MET A 332 -3.29 7.84 -6.10
C MET A 332 -2.85 9.29 -6.20
N SER A 333 -3.59 10.20 -5.55
CA SER A 333 -3.11 11.57 -5.35
C SER A 333 -2.22 11.61 -4.12
N MET A 334 -1.00 12.13 -4.25
CA MET A 334 -0.10 12.32 -3.13
C MET A 334 0.61 13.67 -3.25
N VAL A 335 0.98 14.23 -2.10
CA VAL A 335 1.92 15.35 -2.04
C VAL A 335 3.30 14.84 -2.45
N LEU A 336 3.95 15.55 -3.37
CA LEU A 336 5.31 15.24 -3.80
C LEU A 336 6.26 15.34 -2.59
N PRO A 337 6.80 14.21 -2.10
CA PRO A 337 7.43 14.18 -0.78
C PRO A 337 8.81 14.83 -0.82
N GLY A 338 9.14 15.53 0.26
CA GLY A 338 10.54 15.85 0.55
C GLY A 338 11.32 14.57 0.81
N VAL A 339 12.63 14.58 0.58
CA VAL A 339 13.49 13.42 0.79
C VAL A 339 14.58 13.77 1.78
N VAL A 340 14.63 13.04 2.89
CA VAL A 340 15.71 13.11 3.87
C VAL A 340 16.77 12.09 3.50
N GLY A 341 17.95 12.57 3.13
CA GLY A 341 19.11 11.71 2.94
C GLY A 341 19.60 11.16 4.28
N PHE A 342 19.57 9.84 4.46
CA PHE A 342 20.15 9.18 5.63
C PHE A 342 21.50 8.55 5.27
N LYS A 343 22.59 9.26 5.62
CA LYS A 343 23.94 8.81 5.30
C LYS A 343 24.40 7.72 6.26
N LEU A 344 24.70 6.54 5.71
CA LEU A 344 25.38 5.47 6.42
C LEU A 344 26.90 5.62 6.24
N THR A 345 27.60 5.76 7.36
CA THR A 345 29.05 5.85 7.43
C THR A 345 29.59 4.81 8.42
N GLY A 346 30.83 4.38 8.17
CA GLY A 346 31.55 3.44 9.02
C GLY A 346 30.99 2.01 8.98
N LYS A 347 30.87 1.29 10.11
CA LYS A 347 30.50 -0.14 10.15
C LYS A 347 29.84 -0.57 11.49
N LEU A 348 29.33 -1.79 11.61
CA LEU A 348 28.79 -2.28 12.90
C LEU A 348 29.87 -2.90 13.80
N GLN A 349 29.78 -2.66 15.11
CA GLN A 349 30.65 -3.27 16.12
C GLN A 349 30.28 -4.75 16.35
N ASN A 350 31.24 -5.56 16.80
CA ASN A 350 30.99 -6.97 17.14
C ASN A 350 29.94 -7.08 18.25
N GLY A 351 28.96 -7.97 18.07
CA GLY A 351 27.85 -8.16 19.00
C GLY A 351 26.65 -7.24 18.77
N VAL A 352 26.77 -6.22 17.92
CA VAL A 352 25.63 -5.40 17.49
C VAL A 352 24.79 -6.18 16.49
N THR A 353 23.49 -6.23 16.73
CA THR A 353 22.52 -6.93 15.88
C THR A 353 21.85 -5.98 14.89
N ALA A 354 21.18 -6.53 13.88
CA ALA A 354 20.32 -5.75 13.00
C ALA A 354 19.21 -5.02 13.79
N THR A 355 18.72 -5.63 14.88
CA THR A 355 17.72 -5.03 15.76
C THR A 355 18.26 -3.79 16.46
N ASP A 356 19.50 -3.83 16.95
CA ASP A 356 20.13 -2.66 17.57
C ASP A 356 20.27 -1.50 16.57
N LEU A 357 20.69 -1.82 15.34
CA LEU A 357 20.80 -0.84 14.26
C LEU A 357 19.44 -0.21 13.93
N VAL A 358 18.41 -1.00 13.66
CA VAL A 358 17.09 -0.47 13.25
C VAL A 358 16.45 0.35 14.37
N LEU A 359 16.63 -0.05 15.64
CA LEU A 359 16.14 0.73 16.79
C LEU A 359 16.89 2.07 16.92
N THR A 360 18.21 2.08 16.69
CA THR A 360 19.01 3.31 16.71
C THR A 360 18.59 4.28 15.60
N VAL A 361 18.46 3.77 14.37
CA VAL A 361 17.98 4.55 13.22
C VAL A 361 16.57 5.09 13.48
N THR A 362 15.67 4.26 14.03
CA THR A 362 14.31 4.66 14.38
C THR A 362 14.31 5.79 15.40
N GLN A 363 15.14 5.68 16.45
CA GLN A 363 15.28 6.73 17.46
C GLN A 363 15.77 8.05 16.84
N MET A 364 16.78 7.97 15.98
CA MET A 364 17.38 9.12 15.29
C MET A 364 16.36 9.82 14.37
N LEU A 365 15.67 9.07 13.50
CA LEU A 365 14.65 9.58 12.60
C LEU A 365 13.45 10.16 13.34
N ARG A 366 13.03 9.53 14.45
CA ARG A 366 11.94 10.04 15.29
C ARG A 366 12.30 11.38 15.94
N LYS A 367 13.56 11.55 16.37
CA LYS A 367 14.06 12.81 16.91
C LYS A 367 14.17 13.89 15.83
N HIS A 368 14.52 13.52 14.60
CA HIS A 368 14.62 14.45 13.47
C HIS A 368 13.25 14.91 12.97
N GLY A 369 12.24 14.02 12.95
CA GLY A 369 10.87 14.35 12.56
C GLY A 369 10.62 14.25 11.05
N VAL A 370 10.50 13.02 10.55
CA VAL A 370 10.39 12.72 9.10
C VAL A 370 8.96 12.42 8.63
N VAL A 371 7.94 12.88 9.35
CA VAL A 371 6.54 12.63 8.99
C VAL A 371 6.20 13.34 7.68
N GLY A 372 5.63 12.61 6.71
CA GLY A 372 5.25 13.14 5.40
C GLY A 372 6.41 13.29 4.42
N GLN A 373 7.58 12.70 4.72
CA GLN A 373 8.77 12.74 3.87
C GLN A 373 9.23 11.31 3.58
N PHE A 374 9.96 11.15 2.48
CA PHE A 374 10.74 9.94 2.22
C PHE A 374 12.07 10.00 2.95
N VAL A 375 12.59 8.83 3.32
CA VAL A 375 13.95 8.67 3.85
C VAL A 375 14.73 7.81 2.87
N GLU A 376 15.79 8.35 2.28
CA GLU A 376 16.62 7.64 1.32
C GLU A 376 18.01 7.38 1.91
N PHE A 377 18.35 6.10 2.07
CA PHE A 377 19.64 5.69 2.62
C PHE A 377 20.73 5.75 1.56
N TYR A 378 21.85 6.38 1.87
CA TYR A 378 23.01 6.48 0.98
C TYR A 378 24.33 6.34 1.76
N GLY A 379 25.46 6.24 1.05
CA GLY A 379 26.79 6.17 1.67
C GLY A 379 27.45 4.80 1.52
N GLN A 380 28.35 4.46 2.44
CA GLN A 380 29.15 3.24 2.34
C GLN A 380 28.39 2.06 2.96
N TYR A 381 27.67 1.30 2.13
CA TYR A 381 26.94 0.09 2.56
C TYR A 381 27.83 -1.05 3.07
N SER A 382 29.17 -0.93 2.98
CA SER A 382 30.11 -1.79 3.70
C SER A 382 29.84 -1.81 5.21
N CYS A 383 29.04 -0.87 5.71
CA CYS A 383 28.60 -0.80 7.08
C CYS A 383 27.60 -1.89 7.51
N LEU A 384 26.82 -2.40 6.54
CA LEU A 384 25.88 -3.52 6.73
C LEU A 384 26.60 -4.88 6.67
N GLN A 385 27.88 -4.87 6.29
CA GLN A 385 28.80 -6.01 6.30
C GLN A 385 29.83 -5.75 7.41
N GLY A 386 29.51 -6.15 8.65
CA GLY A 386 30.21 -5.75 9.89
C GLY A 386 31.74 -5.69 9.82
N ASN A 387 32.33 -4.65 10.48
CA ASN A 387 33.70 -4.57 11.04
C ASN A 387 34.30 -3.13 11.23
N THR A 388 33.60 -2.16 11.84
CA THR A 388 34.04 -0.84 12.45
C THR A 388 32.80 -0.08 12.99
N SER A 389 32.69 1.27 13.13
CA SER A 389 31.61 1.99 13.88
C SER A 389 30.58 2.75 13.01
N CYS A 390 29.28 2.75 13.32
CA CYS A 390 28.20 3.21 12.43
C CYS A 390 27.48 4.48 12.95
N LEU A 391 27.02 5.30 11.99
CA LEU A 391 25.99 6.35 12.08
C LEU A 391 26.47 7.77 12.42
N ASP A 392 26.50 8.63 11.40
CA ASP A 392 26.26 10.08 11.52
C ASP A 392 25.03 10.44 10.69
N ILE A 393 24.06 11.17 11.27
CA ILE A 393 23.06 11.88 10.45
C ILE A 393 23.79 13.05 9.79
N VAL A 394 24.08 12.92 8.50
CA VAL A 394 24.24 14.09 7.63
C VAL A 394 22.90 14.28 6.93
N ALA A 395 21.97 14.95 7.61
CA ALA A 395 20.75 15.45 6.98
C ALA A 395 21.18 16.64 6.10
N SER A 396 21.18 16.43 4.79
CA SER A 396 21.26 17.48 3.78
C SER A 396 19.90 17.68 3.16
#